data_AF-F0NCM3-F1
#
_entry.id   AF-F0NCM3-F1
#
_cell.length_a   1.000
_cell.length_b   1.000
_cell.length_c   1.000
_cell.angle_alpha   90.00
_cell.angle_beta   90.00
_cell.angle_gamma   90.00
#
_symmetry.space_group_name_H-M   'P 1'
#
loop_
_entity.id
_entity.type
_entity.pdbx_description
1 polymer ?
#
loop_
_entity_poly.entity_id
_entity_poly.type
_entity_poly.pdbx_seq_one_letter_code
_entity_poly.pdbx_strand_id
1 'polypeptide(L)'
;MKLGVQSYSLRKLTYENALKVMSEQGISYVEAFPRHLPPSSNSVKDIINLHKENGVKVIAHGVNHLKSDEKELRSIFDFANKVEIEVITADPDEDSLNLMSDLVKEYDIKVAIHNHGPSHRWGSYKKIYEFTKNLDHRVGMCLDLAHLFRYGENPIEAVNTLRDRIHDIHVKDVNNKGEDVIVGSGILDVKRVIGKVKELNLDIPLMIEYEPEPENPLPGIIKSLEYVKKLL
;
A
#
# COMPACT_ATOMS: atom_id res chain seq x y z
N MET A 1 7.84 -10.55 -6.85
CA MET A 1 7.40 -9.50 -5.91
C MET A 1 7.33 -8.17 -6.64
N LYS A 2 6.24 -7.44 -6.45
CA LYS A 2 5.88 -6.24 -7.23
C LYS A 2 6.39 -5.00 -6.48
N LEU A 3 7.64 -4.62 -6.72
CA LEU A 3 8.27 -3.46 -6.07
C LEU A 3 7.90 -2.16 -6.80
N GLY A 4 7.34 -1.21 -6.07
CA GLY A 4 6.88 0.07 -6.61
C GLY A 4 6.98 1.21 -5.62
N VAL A 5 6.27 2.29 -5.92
CA VAL A 5 6.21 3.49 -5.08
C VAL A 5 4.76 3.80 -4.72
N GLN A 6 4.54 4.12 -3.45
CA GLN A 6 3.33 4.78 -2.99
C GLN A 6 3.38 6.24 -3.44
N SER A 7 2.47 6.64 -4.31
CA SER A 7 2.56 7.94 -5.02
C SER A 7 2.38 9.19 -4.14
N TYR A 8 1.94 9.06 -2.89
CA TYR A 8 2.01 10.09 -1.85
C TYR A 8 3.45 10.53 -1.55
N SER A 9 4.43 9.66 -1.80
CA SER A 9 5.86 10.04 -1.80
C SER A 9 6.17 11.15 -2.81
N LEU A 10 5.34 11.29 -3.84
CA LEU A 10 5.44 12.29 -4.92
C LEU A 10 4.30 13.32 -4.85
N ARG A 11 3.64 13.49 -3.69
CA ARG A 11 2.42 14.31 -3.48
C ARG A 11 2.50 15.79 -3.90
N LYS A 12 3.69 16.31 -4.18
CA LYS A 12 3.92 17.67 -4.69
C LYS A 12 3.89 17.75 -6.22
N LEU A 13 3.94 16.63 -6.91
CA LEU A 13 3.81 16.52 -8.36
C LEU A 13 2.34 16.37 -8.76
N THR A 14 2.06 16.60 -10.04
CA THR A 14 0.84 16.06 -10.66
C THR A 14 1.01 14.56 -10.87
N TYR A 15 -0.10 13.83 -11.03
CA TYR A 15 0.00 12.38 -11.23
C TYR A 15 0.75 12.00 -12.50
N GLU A 16 0.51 12.71 -13.61
CA GLU A 16 1.26 12.55 -14.86
C GLU A 16 2.76 12.74 -14.65
N ASN A 17 3.17 13.81 -13.97
CA ASN A 17 4.59 14.04 -13.69
C ASN A 17 5.16 12.97 -12.74
N ALA A 18 4.39 12.48 -11.77
CA ALA A 18 4.80 11.38 -10.91
C ALA A 18 5.05 10.10 -11.71
N LEU A 19 4.16 9.73 -12.65
CA LEU A 19 4.35 8.57 -13.53
C LEU A 19 5.55 8.73 -14.46
N LYS A 20 5.75 9.95 -14.98
CA LYS A 20 6.90 10.25 -15.84
C LYS A 20 8.23 10.07 -15.11
N VAL A 21 8.40 10.67 -13.93
CA VAL A 21 9.64 10.49 -13.17
C VAL A 21 9.83 9.05 -12.72
N MET A 22 8.76 8.31 -12.43
CA MET A 22 8.84 6.88 -12.14
C MET A 22 9.33 6.08 -13.35
N SER A 23 8.81 6.36 -14.53
CA SER A 23 9.22 5.75 -15.80
C SER A 23 10.70 6.00 -16.09
N GLU A 24 11.16 7.25 -15.96
CA GLU A 24 12.57 7.65 -16.17
C GLU A 24 13.55 6.93 -15.23
N GLN A 25 13.09 6.53 -14.03
CA GLN A 25 13.87 5.76 -13.06
C GLN A 25 13.68 4.23 -13.19
N GLY A 26 12.93 3.77 -14.18
CA GLY A 26 12.67 2.35 -14.43
C GLY A 26 11.76 1.69 -13.38
N ILE A 27 10.86 2.46 -12.75
CA ILE A 27 9.90 1.96 -11.77
C ILE A 27 8.62 1.53 -12.49
N SER A 28 8.23 0.26 -12.36
CA SER A 28 7.13 -0.32 -13.15
C SER A 28 5.79 -0.42 -12.41
N TYR A 29 5.75 -0.17 -11.10
CA TYR A 29 4.53 -0.31 -10.28
C TYR A 29 4.29 0.93 -9.42
N VAL A 30 3.02 1.30 -9.30
CA VAL A 30 2.57 2.40 -8.44
C VAL A 30 1.38 1.98 -7.59
N GLU A 31 1.39 2.37 -6.32
CA GLU A 31 0.16 2.53 -5.55
C GLU A 31 -0.30 3.99 -5.67
N ALA A 32 -1.47 4.18 -6.28
CA ALA A 32 -2.01 5.50 -6.53
C ALA A 32 -2.84 6.00 -5.33
N PHE A 33 -2.50 7.15 -4.76
CA PHE A 33 -3.32 7.73 -3.69
C PHE A 33 -4.46 8.61 -4.24
N PRO A 34 -5.59 8.78 -3.51
CA PRO A 34 -6.82 9.30 -4.09
C PRO A 34 -6.75 10.73 -4.66
N ARG A 35 -5.77 11.55 -4.27
CA ARG A 35 -5.60 12.89 -4.86
C ARG A 35 -4.87 12.84 -6.20
N HIS A 36 -3.93 11.92 -6.37
CA HIS A 36 -3.27 11.69 -7.65
C HIS A 36 -4.23 11.03 -8.64
N LEU A 37 -4.97 10.02 -8.16
CA LEU A 37 -5.91 9.27 -8.96
C LEU A 37 -7.23 9.16 -8.20
N PRO A 38 -8.18 10.08 -8.38
CA PRO A 38 -9.49 9.94 -7.76
C PRO A 38 -10.20 8.67 -8.23
N PRO A 39 -10.82 7.87 -7.34
CA PRO A 39 -11.45 6.60 -7.69
C PRO A 39 -12.79 6.84 -8.41
N SER A 40 -12.71 7.24 -9.68
CA SER A 40 -13.85 7.61 -10.52
C SER A 40 -13.85 6.79 -11.81
N SER A 41 -15.01 6.24 -12.15
CA SER A 41 -15.19 5.45 -13.37
C SER A 41 -15.25 6.27 -14.67
N ASN A 42 -15.25 7.61 -14.59
CA ASN A 42 -15.50 8.48 -15.75
C ASN A 42 -14.29 8.62 -16.69
N SER A 43 -13.07 8.33 -16.23
CA SER A 43 -11.82 8.57 -16.98
C SER A 43 -10.96 7.32 -17.16
N VAL A 44 -11.54 6.12 -17.04
CA VAL A 44 -10.81 4.84 -17.08
C VAL A 44 -9.92 4.70 -18.31
N LYS A 45 -10.41 5.08 -19.51
CA LYS A 45 -9.63 4.99 -20.75
C LYS A 45 -8.39 5.88 -20.73
N ASP A 46 -8.53 7.10 -20.23
CA ASP A 46 -7.43 8.07 -20.15
C ASP A 46 -6.39 7.60 -19.13
N ILE A 47 -6.85 7.03 -18.01
CA ILE A 47 -5.98 6.41 -17.00
C ILE A 47 -5.18 5.26 -17.62
N ILE A 48 -5.84 4.31 -18.29
CA ILE A 48 -5.18 3.16 -18.94
C ILE A 48 -4.13 3.64 -19.95
N ASN A 49 -4.47 4.64 -20.77
CA ASN A 49 -3.53 5.20 -21.75
C ASN A 49 -2.33 5.86 -21.08
N LEU A 50 -2.55 6.70 -20.06
CA LEU A 50 -1.50 7.37 -19.31
C LEU A 50 -0.53 6.38 -18.68
N HIS A 51 -1.04 5.30 -18.07
CA HIS A 51 -0.23 4.23 -17.50
C HIS A 51 0.55 3.46 -18.56
N LYS A 52 -0.07 3.17 -19.71
CA LYS A 52 0.56 2.49 -20.84
C LYS A 52 1.69 3.31 -21.45
N GLU A 53 1.49 4.62 -21.63
CA GLU A 53 2.48 5.55 -22.17
C GLU A 53 3.73 5.66 -21.28
N ASN A 54 3.54 5.62 -19.97
CA ASN A 54 4.64 5.69 -19.00
C ASN A 54 5.23 4.31 -18.65
N GLY A 55 4.60 3.20 -19.07
CA GLY A 55 5.05 1.86 -18.72
C GLY A 55 5.01 1.56 -17.21
N VAL A 56 4.09 2.21 -16.47
CA VAL A 56 3.91 2.05 -15.02
C VAL A 56 2.53 1.46 -14.77
N LYS A 57 2.43 0.26 -14.18
CA LYS A 57 1.15 -0.34 -13.79
C LYS A 57 0.68 0.22 -12.44
N VAL A 58 -0.56 0.71 -12.38
CA VAL A 58 -1.23 0.93 -11.09
C VAL A 58 -1.66 -0.43 -10.53
N ILE A 59 -0.99 -0.86 -9.46
CA ILE A 59 -1.17 -2.19 -8.87
C ILE A 59 -2.07 -2.15 -7.64
N ALA A 60 -2.01 -1.04 -6.91
CA ALA A 60 -2.79 -0.77 -5.73
C ALA A 60 -3.34 0.65 -5.75
N HIS A 61 -4.40 0.91 -4.98
CA HIS A 61 -5.00 2.23 -4.86
C HIS A 61 -5.48 2.52 -3.44
N GLY A 62 -5.07 3.66 -2.89
CA GLY A 62 -5.47 4.14 -1.57
C GLY A 62 -4.38 4.95 -0.85
N VAL A 63 -4.49 5.20 0.46
CA VAL A 63 -5.46 4.63 1.40
C VAL A 63 -6.84 5.30 1.27
N ASN A 64 -7.89 4.51 1.06
CA ASN A 64 -9.27 5.00 0.92
C ASN A 64 -10.02 4.90 2.25
N HIS A 65 -10.72 5.97 2.66
CA HIS A 65 -11.68 5.86 3.77
C HIS A 65 -12.92 5.09 3.28
N LEU A 66 -13.22 3.94 3.90
CA LEU A 66 -14.29 3.04 3.46
C LEU A 66 -15.44 3.01 4.48
N LYS A 67 -16.50 3.74 4.19
CA LYS A 67 -17.71 3.81 5.04
C LYS A 67 -18.65 2.65 4.77
N SER A 68 -19.57 2.38 5.69
CA SER A 68 -20.66 1.42 5.48
C SER A 68 -21.77 1.98 4.55
N ASP A 69 -21.39 2.40 3.35
CA ASP A 69 -22.27 2.82 2.26
C ASP A 69 -22.01 1.93 1.04
N GLU A 70 -22.96 1.06 0.71
CA GLU A 70 -22.81 0.09 -0.39
C GLU A 70 -22.59 0.77 -1.74
N LYS A 71 -23.23 1.92 -1.99
CA LYS A 71 -23.07 2.62 -3.26
C LYS A 71 -21.67 3.22 -3.38
N GLU A 72 -21.16 3.82 -2.31
CA GLU A 72 -19.81 4.39 -2.27
C GLU A 72 -18.74 3.29 -2.42
N LEU A 73 -18.86 2.19 -1.66
CA LEU A 73 -17.94 1.06 -1.74
C LEU A 73 -17.95 0.43 -3.14
N ARG A 74 -19.12 0.11 -3.69
CA ARG A 74 -19.23 -0.45 -5.04
C ARG A 74 -18.60 0.44 -6.09
N SER A 75 -18.73 1.76 -5.97
CA SER A 75 -18.07 2.70 -6.88
C SER A 75 -16.54 2.57 -6.86
N ILE A 76 -15.94 2.34 -5.69
CA ILE A 76 -14.48 2.14 -5.55
C ILE A 76 -14.08 0.79 -6.15
N PHE A 77 -14.84 -0.28 -5.90
CA PHE A 77 -14.58 -1.61 -6.48
C PHE A 77 -14.77 -1.63 -8.00
N ASP A 78 -15.80 -0.97 -8.53
CA ASP A 78 -16.03 -0.80 -9.97
C ASP A 78 -14.86 -0.07 -10.63
N PHE A 79 -14.36 1.00 -9.99
CA PHE A 79 -13.19 1.72 -10.44
C PHE A 79 -11.95 0.81 -10.46
N ALA A 80 -11.67 0.13 -9.35
CA ALA A 80 -10.54 -0.78 -9.22
C ALA A 80 -10.57 -1.89 -10.27
N ASN A 81 -11.73 -2.52 -10.48
CA ASN A 81 -11.91 -3.56 -11.49
C ASN A 81 -11.66 -3.05 -12.92
N LYS A 82 -12.20 -1.87 -13.27
CA LYS A 82 -12.05 -1.28 -14.60
C LYS A 82 -10.62 -0.84 -14.92
N VAL A 83 -9.84 -0.49 -13.90
CA VAL A 83 -8.43 -0.07 -14.02
C VAL A 83 -7.47 -1.26 -13.81
N GLU A 84 -8.00 -2.45 -13.51
CA GLU A 84 -7.24 -3.68 -13.23
C GLU A 84 -6.30 -3.56 -12.00
N ILE A 85 -6.78 -2.85 -10.97
CA ILE A 85 -6.13 -2.74 -9.66
C ILE A 85 -6.31 -4.05 -8.89
N GLU A 86 -5.23 -4.55 -8.29
CA GLU A 86 -5.23 -5.83 -7.57
C GLU A 86 -5.54 -5.66 -6.07
N VAL A 87 -5.18 -4.51 -5.49
CA VAL A 87 -5.32 -4.25 -4.06
C VAL A 87 -5.87 -2.84 -3.80
N ILE A 88 -6.95 -2.76 -3.03
CA ILE A 88 -7.44 -1.49 -2.47
C ILE A 88 -6.83 -1.36 -1.06
N THR A 89 -5.95 -0.38 -0.84
CA THR A 89 -5.50 -0.04 0.51
C THR A 89 -6.56 0.84 1.17
N ALA A 90 -6.89 0.55 2.42
CA ALA A 90 -8.12 1.04 3.05
C ALA A 90 -7.95 1.45 4.51
N ASP A 91 -8.69 2.48 4.89
CA ASP A 91 -9.01 2.86 6.26
C ASP A 91 -10.53 2.67 6.47
N PRO A 92 -11.04 1.44 6.74
CA PRO A 92 -12.48 1.22 6.84
C PRO A 92 -13.06 1.66 8.18
N ASP A 93 -14.32 2.07 8.18
CA ASP A 93 -15.12 2.08 9.41
C ASP A 93 -15.36 0.64 9.88
N GLU A 94 -15.45 0.39 11.19
CA GLU A 94 -15.56 -0.98 11.70
C GLU A 94 -16.86 -1.68 11.24
N ASP A 95 -17.92 -0.92 11.00
CA ASP A 95 -19.21 -1.42 10.52
C ASP A 95 -19.23 -1.73 9.01
N SER A 96 -18.26 -1.25 8.24
CA SER A 96 -18.17 -1.51 6.79
C SER A 96 -17.52 -2.86 6.46
N LEU A 97 -16.91 -3.54 7.43
CA LEU A 97 -16.10 -4.74 7.22
C LEU A 97 -16.88 -5.92 6.61
N ASN A 98 -18.12 -6.15 7.04
CA ASN A 98 -18.93 -7.25 6.51
C ASN A 98 -19.30 -6.99 5.05
N LEU A 99 -19.76 -5.78 4.75
CA LEU A 99 -20.10 -5.35 3.39
C LEU A 99 -18.88 -5.39 2.47
N MET A 100 -17.74 -4.90 2.94
CA MET A 100 -16.46 -5.00 2.25
C MET A 100 -16.09 -6.47 1.99
N SER A 101 -16.27 -7.37 2.97
CA SER A 101 -15.99 -8.80 2.80
C SER A 101 -16.90 -9.49 1.77
N ASP A 102 -18.09 -8.96 1.49
CA ASP A 102 -18.95 -9.48 0.41
C ASP A 102 -18.54 -8.92 -0.95
N LEU A 103 -18.14 -7.65 -1.02
CA LEU A 103 -17.66 -7.03 -2.26
C LEU A 103 -16.33 -7.64 -2.74
N VAL A 104 -15.39 -7.98 -1.85
CA VAL A 104 -14.16 -8.69 -2.28
C VAL A 104 -14.49 -10.03 -2.94
N LYS A 105 -15.60 -10.69 -2.58
CA LYS A 105 -16.04 -11.93 -3.23
C LYS A 105 -16.60 -11.70 -4.62
N GLU A 106 -17.42 -10.66 -4.75
CA GLU A 106 -18.07 -10.31 -6.01
C GLU A 106 -17.08 -9.85 -7.06
N TYR A 107 -16.10 -9.01 -6.68
CA TYR A 107 -15.16 -8.38 -7.60
C TYR A 107 -13.84 -9.12 -7.75
N ASP A 108 -13.51 -10.04 -6.85
CA ASP A 108 -12.20 -10.69 -6.77
C ASP A 108 -11.02 -9.72 -6.63
N ILE A 109 -11.22 -8.66 -5.83
CA ILE A 109 -10.21 -7.63 -5.52
C ILE A 109 -9.88 -7.69 -4.04
N LYS A 110 -8.59 -7.64 -3.70
CA LYS A 110 -8.14 -7.65 -2.29
C LYS A 110 -8.36 -6.28 -1.66
N VAL A 111 -8.72 -6.28 -0.37
CA VAL A 111 -8.69 -5.08 0.46
C VAL A 111 -7.68 -5.26 1.59
N ALA A 112 -6.78 -4.29 1.68
CA ALA A 112 -5.66 -4.27 2.63
C ALA A 112 -5.88 -3.12 3.62
N ILE A 113 -6.29 -3.43 4.86
CA ILE A 113 -6.49 -2.44 5.92
C ILE A 113 -5.13 -1.87 6.32
N HIS A 114 -4.94 -0.57 6.13
CA HIS A 114 -3.68 0.12 6.42
C HIS A 114 -3.57 0.47 7.90
N ASN A 115 -2.46 0.07 8.54
CA ASN A 115 -2.19 0.48 9.90
C ASN A 115 -1.61 1.90 9.94
N HIS A 116 -2.34 2.80 10.61
CA HIS A 116 -1.82 4.12 10.96
C HIS A 116 -1.35 4.13 12.42
N GLY A 117 -0.24 4.81 12.72
CA GLY A 117 0.28 4.92 14.09
C GLY A 117 0.32 6.36 14.60
N PRO A 118 0.45 6.58 15.93
CA PRO A 118 0.38 5.59 17.00
C PRO A 118 -1.02 5.46 17.65
N SER A 119 -1.97 6.36 17.36
CA SER A 119 -3.25 6.44 18.08
C SER A 119 -4.48 6.07 17.25
N HIS A 120 -4.28 5.59 16.03
CA HIS A 120 -5.37 5.30 15.11
C HIS A 120 -6.08 3.97 15.42
N ARG A 121 -7.36 3.84 15.05
CA ARG A 121 -8.20 2.65 15.32
C ARG A 121 -7.64 1.35 14.73
N TRP A 122 -6.89 1.47 13.64
CA TRP A 122 -6.19 0.37 12.96
C TRP A 122 -4.68 0.33 13.23
N GLY A 123 -4.18 0.91 14.33
CA GLY A 123 -2.73 0.95 14.55
C GLY A 123 -2.06 -0.37 14.91
N SER A 124 -2.80 -1.33 15.47
CA SER A 124 -2.28 -2.64 15.88
C SER A 124 -2.51 -3.71 14.81
N TYR A 125 -1.46 -4.46 14.46
CA TYR A 125 -1.59 -5.64 13.59
C TYR A 125 -2.45 -6.73 14.23
N LYS A 126 -2.41 -6.85 15.56
CA LYS A 126 -3.20 -7.83 16.31
C LYS A 126 -4.67 -7.51 16.20
N LYS A 127 -5.03 -6.22 16.35
CA LYS A 127 -6.42 -5.79 16.17
C LYS A 127 -6.89 -6.04 14.73
N ILE A 128 -6.12 -5.63 13.73
CA ILE A 128 -6.49 -5.89 12.33
C ILE A 128 -6.68 -7.39 12.09
N TYR A 129 -5.77 -8.24 12.58
CA TYR A 129 -5.90 -9.69 12.46
C TYR A 129 -7.17 -10.23 13.13
N GLU A 130 -7.50 -9.80 14.35
CA GLU A 130 -8.71 -10.24 15.06
C GLU A 130 -10.00 -9.90 14.29
N PHE A 131 -10.06 -8.74 13.65
CA PHE A 131 -11.22 -8.31 12.86
C PHE A 131 -11.31 -9.00 11.49
N THR A 132 -10.17 -9.43 10.92
CA THR A 132 -10.11 -9.98 9.55
C THR A 132 -10.04 -11.50 9.50
N LYS A 133 -9.60 -12.18 10.58
CA LYS A 133 -9.32 -13.64 10.57
C LYS A 133 -10.50 -14.52 10.19
N ASN A 134 -11.73 -14.06 10.40
CA ASN A 134 -12.97 -14.78 10.08
C ASN A 134 -13.69 -14.23 8.83
N LEU A 135 -13.17 -13.15 8.23
CA LEU A 135 -13.65 -12.62 6.96
C LEU A 135 -13.03 -13.38 5.78
N ASP A 136 -13.50 -13.10 4.56
CA ASP A 136 -12.87 -13.61 3.34
C ASP A 136 -11.36 -13.33 3.37
N HIS A 137 -10.56 -14.29 2.91
CA HIS A 137 -9.10 -14.19 2.91
C HIS A 137 -8.57 -12.98 2.12
N ARG A 138 -9.33 -12.45 1.15
CA ARG A 138 -9.01 -11.23 0.40
C ARG A 138 -9.16 -9.95 1.22
N VAL A 139 -9.74 -10.03 2.42
CA VAL A 139 -9.66 -8.97 3.44
C VAL A 139 -8.47 -9.24 4.34
N GLY A 140 -7.52 -8.32 4.34
CA GLY A 140 -6.28 -8.44 5.07
C GLY A 140 -5.70 -7.08 5.43
N MET A 141 -4.37 -6.99 5.44
CA MET A 141 -3.63 -5.83 5.94
C MET A 141 -2.71 -5.26 4.87
N CYS A 142 -2.67 -3.93 4.81
CA CYS A 142 -1.53 -3.19 4.27
C CYS A 142 -0.61 -2.90 5.45
N LEU A 143 0.56 -3.54 5.46
CA LEU A 143 1.52 -3.45 6.56
C LEU A 143 2.46 -2.26 6.34
N ASP A 144 2.19 -1.14 7.00
CA ASP A 144 3.15 -0.04 7.13
C ASP A 144 4.11 -0.32 8.28
N LEU A 145 5.39 -0.49 7.93
CA LEU A 145 6.44 -0.85 8.86
C LEU A 145 6.74 0.26 9.88
N ALA A 146 6.72 1.52 9.45
CA ALA A 146 7.04 2.67 10.28
C ALA A 146 5.91 3.00 11.24
N HIS A 147 4.66 3.01 10.77
CA HIS A 147 3.49 3.20 11.62
C HIS A 147 3.35 2.08 12.66
N LEU A 148 3.64 0.83 12.29
CA LEU A 148 3.59 -0.27 13.24
C LEU A 148 4.64 -0.11 14.35
N PHE A 149 5.87 0.26 13.97
CA PHE A 149 6.92 0.56 14.94
C PHE A 149 6.51 1.71 15.87
N ARG A 150 5.95 2.80 15.33
CA ARG A 150 5.46 3.94 16.13
C ARG A 150 4.34 3.54 17.08
N TYR A 151 3.52 2.55 16.71
CA TYR A 151 2.49 1.97 17.57
C TYR A 151 3.09 1.12 18.72
N GLY A 152 4.37 0.74 18.62
CA GLY A 152 5.06 -0.10 19.59
C GLY A 152 5.00 -1.60 19.28
N GLU A 153 4.61 -1.97 18.06
CA GLU A 153 4.54 -3.35 17.60
C GLU A 153 5.66 -3.70 16.61
N ASN A 154 6.06 -4.97 16.59
CA ASN A 154 7.19 -5.44 15.80
C ASN A 154 6.73 -5.92 14.40
N PRO A 155 7.29 -5.40 13.30
CA PRO A 155 6.93 -5.85 11.95
C PRO A 155 7.20 -7.33 11.66
N ILE A 156 8.22 -7.93 12.25
CA ILE A 156 8.51 -9.37 12.06
C ILE A 156 7.45 -10.23 12.73
N GLU A 157 7.01 -9.85 13.93
CA GLU A 157 5.91 -10.55 14.61
C GLU A 157 4.60 -10.40 13.84
N ALA A 158 4.33 -9.23 13.27
CA ALA A 158 3.18 -9.00 12.40
C ALA A 158 3.21 -9.92 11.19
N VAL A 159 4.35 -10.03 10.48
CA VAL A 159 4.47 -10.92 9.32
C VAL A 159 4.24 -12.38 9.69
N ASN A 160 4.80 -12.84 10.81
CA ASN A 160 4.61 -14.22 11.29
C ASN A 160 3.15 -14.53 11.66
N THR A 161 2.41 -13.52 12.16
CA THR A 161 1.02 -13.67 12.58
C THR A 161 0.07 -13.61 11.38
N LEU A 162 0.22 -12.59 10.53
CA LEU A 162 -0.69 -12.28 9.43
C LEU A 162 -0.52 -13.24 8.24
N ARG A 163 0.72 -13.67 7.94
CA ARG A 163 1.06 -14.60 6.85
C ARG A 163 0.40 -14.22 5.51
N ASP A 164 -0.57 -15.01 5.05
CA ASP A 164 -1.30 -14.85 3.79
C ASP A 164 -2.38 -13.77 3.84
N ARG A 165 -2.61 -13.14 4.99
CA ARG A 165 -3.47 -11.95 5.15
C ARG A 165 -2.72 -10.63 4.99
N ILE A 166 -1.45 -10.65 4.63
CA ILE A 166 -0.74 -9.45 4.18
C ILE A 166 -1.01 -9.32 2.69
N HIS A 167 -1.65 -8.23 2.27
CA HIS A 167 -2.00 -7.99 0.87
C HIS A 167 -1.20 -6.85 0.24
N ASP A 168 -0.57 -6.01 1.05
CA ASP A 168 0.30 -4.90 0.66
C ASP A 168 1.29 -4.62 1.79
N ILE A 169 2.45 -4.04 1.47
CA ILE A 169 3.41 -3.52 2.45
C ILE A 169 3.84 -2.13 2.02
N HIS A 170 3.61 -1.14 2.89
CA HIS A 170 4.26 0.16 2.83
C HIS A 170 5.66 0.03 3.43
N VAL A 171 6.66 -0.10 2.56
CA VAL A 171 8.05 -0.32 2.92
C VAL A 171 8.67 1.02 3.31
N LYS A 172 8.77 1.21 4.62
CA LYS A 172 9.34 2.39 5.28
C LYS A 172 10.41 1.97 6.27
N ASP A 173 11.23 2.92 6.70
CA ASP A 173 12.21 2.73 7.75
C ASP A 173 12.26 3.99 8.61
N VAL A 174 12.66 3.84 9.86
CA VAL A 174 12.69 4.93 10.83
C VAL A 174 13.98 4.96 11.63
N ASN A 175 14.35 6.13 12.14
CA ASN A 175 15.44 6.23 13.10
C ASN A 175 14.99 5.90 14.54
N ASN A 176 15.90 5.99 15.51
CA ASN A 176 15.61 5.74 16.94
C ASN A 176 14.52 6.66 17.56
N LYS A 177 14.16 7.75 16.89
CA LYS A 177 13.09 8.67 17.31
C LYS A 177 11.75 8.37 16.63
N GLY A 178 11.71 7.39 15.73
CA GLY A 178 10.52 7.07 14.93
C GLY A 178 10.30 8.01 13.74
N GLU A 179 11.28 8.82 13.36
CA GLU A 179 11.21 9.69 12.17
C GLU A 179 11.57 8.89 10.91
N ASP A 180 10.86 9.09 9.80
CA ASP A 180 11.13 8.38 8.55
C ASP A 180 12.53 8.68 8.02
N VAL A 181 13.19 7.64 7.51
CA VAL A 181 14.50 7.71 6.86
C VAL A 181 14.51 6.88 5.59
N ILE A 182 15.60 6.98 4.82
CA ILE A 182 15.83 6.13 3.65
C ILE A 182 15.80 4.66 4.10
N VAL A 183 15.09 3.82 3.35
CA VAL A 183 14.96 2.40 3.68
C VAL A 183 16.33 1.72 3.71
N GLY A 184 16.62 1.03 4.82
CA GLY A 184 17.89 0.35 5.06
C GLY A 184 18.94 1.19 5.80
N SER A 185 18.61 2.45 6.14
CA SER A 185 19.45 3.32 6.97
C SER A 185 18.92 3.51 8.40
N GLY A 186 17.72 3.02 8.68
CA GLY A 186 17.07 3.10 9.97
C GLY A 186 17.28 1.86 10.83
N ILE A 187 16.34 1.65 11.74
CA ILE A 187 16.40 0.62 12.78
C ILE A 187 15.44 -0.55 12.54
N LEU A 188 14.59 -0.47 11.51
CA LEU A 188 13.70 -1.59 11.19
C LEU A 188 14.49 -2.69 10.46
N ASP A 189 14.23 -3.95 10.83
CA ASP A 189 14.82 -5.11 10.15
C ASP A 189 14.08 -5.42 8.83
N VAL A 190 14.13 -4.47 7.90
CA VAL A 190 13.47 -4.56 6.58
C VAL A 190 13.98 -5.79 5.81
N LYS A 191 15.27 -6.10 5.93
CA LYS A 191 15.85 -7.32 5.34
C LYS A 191 15.13 -8.58 5.80
N ARG A 192 14.87 -8.72 7.09
CA ARG A 192 14.17 -9.89 7.62
C ARG A 192 12.68 -9.88 7.30
N VAL A 193 12.03 -8.71 7.23
CA VAL A 193 10.65 -8.57 6.75
C VAL A 193 10.53 -9.13 5.32
N ILE A 194 11.33 -8.61 4.39
CA ILE A 194 11.34 -9.07 2.99
C ILE A 194 11.73 -10.55 2.89
N GLY A 195 12.70 -11.00 3.70
CA GLY A 195 13.07 -12.42 3.79
C GLY A 195 11.90 -13.32 4.20
N LYS A 196 11.05 -12.89 5.13
CA LYS A 196 9.86 -13.63 5.56
C LYS A 196 8.75 -13.61 4.51
N VAL A 197 8.55 -12.50 3.81
CA VAL A 197 7.63 -12.41 2.66
C VAL A 197 8.03 -13.43 1.58
N LYS A 198 9.33 -13.57 1.30
CA LYS A 198 9.89 -14.58 0.39
C LYS A 198 9.65 -16.01 0.88
N GLU A 199 9.96 -16.30 2.15
CA GLU A 199 9.77 -17.61 2.76
C GLU A 199 8.29 -18.07 2.69
N LEU A 200 7.37 -17.14 2.85
CA LEU A 200 5.92 -17.38 2.78
C LEU A 200 5.37 -17.40 1.34
N ASN A 201 6.20 -17.15 0.32
CA ASN A 201 5.82 -17.05 -1.10
C ASN A 201 4.66 -16.07 -1.36
N LEU A 202 4.64 -14.93 -0.67
CA LEU A 202 3.59 -13.94 -0.86
C LEU A 202 3.83 -13.15 -2.15
N ASP A 203 2.89 -13.23 -3.10
CA ASP A 203 2.87 -12.38 -4.29
C ASP A 203 2.07 -11.10 -4.03
N ILE A 204 2.71 -10.16 -3.34
CA ILE A 204 2.11 -8.89 -2.93
C ILE A 204 2.91 -7.67 -3.45
N PRO A 205 2.25 -6.52 -3.59
CA PRO A 205 2.88 -5.21 -3.66
C PRO A 205 3.85 -4.96 -2.51
N LEU A 206 5.02 -4.40 -2.84
CA LEU A 206 5.96 -3.78 -1.91
C LEU A 206 6.12 -2.33 -2.34
N MET A 207 5.48 -1.40 -1.63
CA MET A 207 5.37 0.00 -2.03
C MET A 207 6.28 0.86 -1.16
N ILE A 208 7.29 1.49 -1.76
CA ILE A 208 8.10 2.49 -1.06
C ILE A 208 7.23 3.71 -0.78
N GLU A 209 7.00 4.02 0.49
CA GLU A 209 6.36 5.27 0.91
C GLU A 209 7.39 6.18 1.59
N TYR A 210 7.93 7.14 0.83
CA TYR A 210 8.93 8.08 1.29
C TYR A 210 8.29 9.43 1.61
N GLU A 211 8.05 9.67 2.89
CA GLU A 211 7.47 10.92 3.38
C GLU A 211 8.46 12.09 3.62
N PRO A 212 9.78 11.86 3.86
CA PRO A 212 10.75 12.95 4.00
C PRO A 212 10.91 13.77 2.71
N GLU A 213 11.44 14.99 2.86
CA GLU A 213 11.88 15.87 1.76
C GLU A 213 10.83 16.03 0.62
N PRO A 214 9.57 16.41 0.91
CA PRO A 214 8.49 16.43 -0.08
C PRO A 214 8.76 17.28 -1.33
N GLU A 215 9.63 18.28 -1.23
CA GLU A 215 10.00 19.16 -2.34
C GLU A 215 11.01 18.50 -3.30
N ASN A 216 11.76 17.49 -2.83
CA ASN A 216 12.71 16.73 -3.65
C ASN A 216 12.87 15.28 -3.13
N PRO A 217 11.83 14.44 -3.23
CA PRO A 217 11.81 13.12 -2.59
C PRO A 217 12.54 12.04 -3.41
N LEU A 218 12.76 12.27 -4.70
CA LEU A 218 13.30 11.28 -5.64
C LEU A 218 14.63 10.65 -5.19
N PRO A 219 15.63 11.40 -4.71
CA PRO A 219 16.89 10.80 -4.26
C PRO A 219 16.70 9.77 -3.13
N GLY A 220 15.78 10.03 -2.20
CA GLY A 220 15.47 9.13 -1.10
C GLY A 220 14.68 7.91 -1.54
N ILE A 221 13.70 8.10 -2.43
CA ILE A 221 12.94 7.03 -3.07
C ILE A 221 13.88 6.06 -3.82
N ILE A 222 14.79 6.58 -4.65
CA ILE A 222 15.71 5.77 -5.46
C ILE A 222 16.62 4.93 -4.56
N LYS A 223 17.25 5.54 -3.54
CA LYS A 223 18.10 4.80 -2.60
C LYS A 223 17.33 3.70 -1.86
N SER A 224 16.08 3.98 -1.50
CA SER A 224 15.19 3.01 -0.82
C SER A 224 14.84 1.85 -1.75
N LEU A 225 14.49 2.13 -3.01
CA LEU A 225 14.23 1.12 -4.04
C LEU A 225 15.48 0.26 -4.30
N GLU A 226 16.65 0.87 -4.44
CA GLU A 226 17.92 0.16 -4.65
C GLU A 226 18.23 -0.80 -3.50
N TYR A 227 17.99 -0.38 -2.25
CA TYR A 227 18.16 -1.24 -1.09
C TYR A 227 17.22 -2.45 -1.16
N VAL A 228 15.91 -2.24 -1.36
CA VAL A 228 14.93 -3.34 -1.41
C VAL A 228 15.20 -4.26 -2.60
N LYS A 229 15.54 -3.71 -3.77
CA LYS A 229 15.88 -4.49 -4.97
C LYS A 229 17.04 -5.46 -4.75
N LYS A 230 18.01 -5.14 -3.87
CA LYS A 230 19.11 -6.06 -3.50
C LYS A 230 18.67 -7.21 -2.60
N LEU A 231 17.48 -7.14 -2.00
CA LEU A 231 16.93 -8.17 -1.10
C LEU A 231 15.99 -9.15 -1.83
N LEU A 232 15.40 -8.71 -2.95
CA LEU A 232 14.53 -9.51 -3.81
C LEU A 232 15.34 -10.55 -4.58
#